data_AF-A0A9E6J679-F1
#
_entry.id   AF-A0A9E6J679-F1
#
_cell.length_a   1.000
_cell.length_b   1.000
_cell.length_c   1.000
_cell.angle_alpha   90.00
_cell.angle_beta   90.00
_cell.angle_gamma   90.00
#
_symmetry.space_group_name_H-M   'P 1'
#
loop_
_entity.id
_entity.type
_entity.pdbx_description
1 polymer ?
#
loop_
_entity_poly.entity_id
_entity_poly.type
_entity_poly.pdbx_seq_one_letter_code
_entity_poly.pdbx_strand_id
1 'polypeptide(L)' 'IPGFAHDDALLTGVETRTSSPVQIKRNADYQSINTKGLYPAGEGAGYAGGILSAGIDGIKIAEAVALDMLKASSR' A
#
# COMPACT_ATOMS: atom_id res chain seq x y z
N ILE A 1 -1.28 -31.40 -0.41
CA ILE A 1 0.19 -31.48 -0.27
C ILE A 1 0.48 -32.60 0.73
N PRO A 2 1.18 -33.67 0.35
CA PRO A 2 1.52 -34.75 1.29
C PRO A 2 2.16 -34.18 2.56
N GLY A 3 1.69 -34.60 3.74
CA GLY A 3 2.19 -34.12 5.04
C GLY A 3 1.58 -32.82 5.58
N PHE A 4 0.75 -32.10 4.82
CA PHE A 4 0.14 -30.84 5.28
C PHE A 4 -0.86 -31.02 6.45
N ALA A 5 -1.50 -32.19 6.56
CA ALA A 5 -2.48 -32.51 7.59
C ALA A 5 -2.00 -33.66 8.51
N HIS A 6 -0.71 -33.67 8.85
CA HIS A 6 -0.14 -34.63 9.80
C HIS A 6 -0.70 -34.39 11.21
N ASP A 7 -0.95 -35.44 11.99
CA ASP A 7 -1.53 -35.33 13.35
C ASP A 7 -0.64 -34.49 14.29
N ASP A 8 0.68 -34.56 14.10
CA ASP A 8 1.67 -33.77 14.85
C ASP A 8 1.88 -32.33 14.31
N ALA A 9 1.09 -31.86 13.34
CA ALA A 9 1.24 -30.51 12.81
C ALA A 9 0.85 -29.44 13.86
N LEU A 10 1.66 -28.39 13.98
CA LEU A 10 1.43 -27.32 14.96
C LEU A 10 0.60 -26.19 14.38
N LEU A 11 -0.44 -25.78 15.12
CA LEU A 11 -1.19 -24.56 14.89
C LEU A 11 -0.74 -23.50 15.89
N THR A 12 -0.20 -22.38 15.40
CA THR A 12 0.39 -21.33 16.24
C THR A 12 -0.43 -20.05 16.16
N GLY A 13 -1.10 -19.69 17.26
CA GLY A 13 -1.67 -18.37 17.48
C GLY A 13 -2.66 -17.89 16.40
N VAL A 14 -2.96 -16.59 16.44
CA VAL A 14 -3.80 -15.91 15.44
C VAL A 14 -2.94 -14.93 14.64
N GLU A 15 -2.96 -15.08 13.32
CA GLU A 15 -2.33 -14.13 12.40
C GLU A 15 -3.42 -13.15 11.92
N THR A 16 -3.38 -11.91 12.41
CA THR A 16 -4.50 -10.95 12.24
C THR A 16 -4.16 -9.76 11.33
N ARG A 17 -2.91 -9.63 10.90
CA ARG A 17 -2.40 -8.45 10.18
C ARG A 17 -1.78 -8.83 8.83
N THR A 18 -2.53 -9.58 8.03
CA THR A 18 -2.09 -10.03 6.70
C THR A 18 -2.13 -8.89 5.66
N SER A 19 -2.93 -7.86 5.91
CA SER A 19 -3.04 -6.65 5.08
C SER A 19 -3.66 -5.51 5.90
N SER A 20 -3.64 -4.28 5.35
CA SER A 20 -4.31 -3.16 6.00
C SER A 20 -5.83 -3.38 6.07
N PRO A 21 -6.46 -3.14 7.23
CA PRO A 21 -7.91 -3.23 7.39
C PRO A 21 -8.65 -2.02 6.80
N VAL A 22 -7.93 -1.03 6.26
CA VAL A 22 -8.48 0.20 5.71
C VAL A 22 -7.88 0.51 4.35
N GLN A 23 -8.64 1.23 3.53
CA GLN A 23 -8.14 1.81 2.29
C GLN A 23 -8.34 3.32 2.32
N ILE A 24 -7.23 4.07 2.31
CA ILE A 24 -7.25 5.53 2.26
C ILE A 24 -7.38 5.94 0.80
N LYS A 25 -8.61 6.15 0.34
CA LYS A 25 -8.90 6.37 -1.09
C LYS A 25 -8.10 7.52 -1.67
N ARG A 26 -7.38 7.23 -2.76
CA ARG A 26 -6.72 8.20 -3.63
C ARG A 26 -7.29 8.16 -5.06
N ASN A 27 -7.18 9.26 -5.78
CA ASN A 27 -7.61 9.40 -7.17
C ASN A 27 -6.53 8.88 -8.15
N ALA A 28 -6.70 9.15 -9.45
CA ALA A 28 -5.73 8.75 -10.48
C ALA A 28 -4.41 9.55 -10.44
N ASP A 29 -4.37 10.71 -9.78
CA ASP A 29 -3.15 11.51 -9.55
C ASP A 29 -2.44 11.15 -8.23
N TYR A 30 -2.88 10.06 -7.59
CA TYR A 30 -2.35 9.51 -6.34
C TYR A 30 -2.62 10.37 -5.08
N GLN A 31 -3.38 11.45 -5.18
CA GLN A 31 -3.78 12.24 -4.01
C GLN A 31 -5.06 11.71 -3.37
N SER A 32 -5.18 11.91 -2.06
CA SER A 32 -6.41 11.66 -1.31
C SER A 32 -7.61 12.35 -1.96
N ILE A 33 -8.74 11.65 -2.03
CA ILE A 33 -9.97 12.16 -2.65
C ILE A 33 -10.54 13.42 -1.97
N ASN A 34 -10.14 13.70 -0.73
CA ASN A 34 -10.68 14.80 0.06
C ASN A 34 -9.60 15.74 0.64
N THR A 35 -8.32 15.44 0.44
CA THR A 35 -7.21 16.21 1.03
C THR A 35 -6.09 16.38 0.00
N LYS A 36 -6.04 17.54 -0.66
CA LYS A 36 -4.99 17.85 -1.64
C LYS A 36 -3.61 17.90 -0.96
N GLY A 37 -2.60 17.40 -1.66
CA GLY A 37 -1.22 17.28 -1.16
C GLY A 37 -0.96 16.08 -0.25
N LEU A 38 -1.99 15.29 0.11
CA LEU A 38 -1.82 14.03 0.82
C LEU A 38 -1.78 12.86 -0.18
N TYR A 39 -0.72 12.04 -0.13
CA TYR A 39 -0.48 10.92 -1.04
C TYR A 39 -0.47 9.57 -0.29
N PRO A 40 -1.61 8.89 -0.14
CA PRO A 40 -1.66 7.58 0.52
C PRO A 40 -0.89 6.53 -0.28
N ALA A 41 0.07 5.83 0.37
CA ALA A 41 0.98 4.89 -0.28
C ALA A 41 1.15 3.57 0.49
N GLY A 42 1.52 2.52 -0.24
CA GLY A 42 1.92 1.23 0.31
C GLY A 42 0.79 0.44 0.97
N GLU A 43 1.19 -0.56 1.77
CA GLU A 43 0.24 -1.48 2.40
C GLU A 43 -0.64 -0.78 3.43
N GLY A 44 -0.06 0.14 4.23
CA GLY A 44 -0.82 0.90 5.22
C GLY A 44 -1.99 1.70 4.62
N ALA A 45 -1.85 2.19 3.39
CA ALA A 45 -2.92 2.87 2.66
C ALA A 45 -3.88 1.93 1.91
N GLY A 46 -3.58 0.62 1.85
CA GLY A 46 -4.37 -0.39 1.14
C GLY A 46 -4.05 -0.49 -0.35
N TYR A 47 -2.83 -0.12 -0.79
CA TYR A 47 -2.42 -0.15 -2.21
C TYR A 47 -1.26 -1.11 -2.51
N ALA A 48 -0.78 -1.86 -1.51
CA ALA A 48 0.22 -2.90 -1.65
C ALA A 48 -0.03 -4.04 -0.65
N GLY A 49 0.69 -5.15 -0.77
CA GLY A 49 0.55 -6.33 0.10
C GLY A 49 1.85 -7.10 0.30
N GLY A 50 2.99 -6.41 0.21
CA GLY A 50 4.31 -7.00 0.39
C GLY A 50 5.42 -6.04 -0.04
N ILE A 51 6.67 -6.41 0.27
CA ILE A 51 7.85 -5.54 0.12
C ILE A 51 7.97 -4.96 -1.30
N LEU A 52 7.93 -5.83 -2.32
CA LEU A 52 8.10 -5.41 -3.71
C LEU A 52 6.96 -4.51 -4.19
N SER A 53 5.71 -4.87 -3.87
CA SER A 53 4.54 -4.07 -4.29
C SER A 53 4.50 -2.71 -3.59
N ALA A 54 4.90 -2.64 -2.32
CA ALA A 54 5.02 -1.38 -1.59
C ALA A 54 6.12 -0.49 -2.17
N GLY A 55 7.26 -1.07 -2.56
CA GLY A 55 8.33 -0.34 -3.26
C GLY A 55 7.88 0.24 -4.60
N ILE A 56 7.18 -0.56 -5.42
CA ILE A 56 6.61 -0.10 -6.69
C ILE A 56 5.61 1.03 -6.48
N ASP A 57 4.73 0.92 -5.48
CA ASP A 57 3.78 1.98 -5.15
C ASP A 57 4.49 3.27 -4.69
N GLY A 58 5.55 3.14 -3.91
CA GLY A 58 6.39 4.25 -3.48
C GLY A 58 7.03 5.02 -4.64
N ILE A 59 7.54 4.31 -5.67
CA ILE A 59 8.10 4.94 -6.88
C ILE A 59 7.02 5.76 -7.59
N LYS A 60 5.84 5.18 -7.81
CA LYS A 60 4.72 5.88 -8.48
C LYS A 60 4.27 7.13 -7.72
N ILE A 61 4.19 7.04 -6.39
CA ILE A 61 3.85 8.17 -5.52
C ILE A 61 4.92 9.25 -5.62
N ALA A 62 6.20 8.89 -5.55
CA ALA A 62 7.30 9.85 -5.65
C ALA A 62 7.30 10.59 -7.00
N GLU A 63 7.07 9.88 -8.10
CA GLU A 63 6.91 10.47 -9.43
C GLU A 63 5.71 11.45 -9.49
N ALA A 64 4.56 11.06 -8.93
CA ALA A 64 3.36 11.90 -8.90
C ALA A 64 3.58 13.18 -8.07
N VAL A 65 4.22 13.06 -6.91
CA VAL A 65 4.59 14.21 -6.04
C VAL A 65 5.53 15.15 -6.79
N ALA A 66 6.59 14.63 -7.40
CA ALA A 66 7.55 15.45 -8.14
C ALA A 66 6.89 16.23 -9.29
N LEU A 67 6.02 15.56 -10.07
CA LEU A 67 5.26 16.20 -11.14
C LEU A 67 4.30 17.28 -10.63
N ASP A 68 3.64 17.07 -9.49
CA ASP A 68 2.76 18.08 -8.90
C ASP A 68 3.52 19.32 -8.41
N MET A 69 4.68 19.10 -7.76
CA MET A 69 5.56 20.19 -7.31
C MET A 69 6.05 21.06 -8.49
N LEU A 70 6.43 20.44 -9.62
CA LEU A 70 6.85 21.18 -10.81
C LEU A 70 5.70 22.01 -11.43
N LYS A 71 4.47 21.49 -11.44
CA LYS A 71 3.28 22.23 -11.88
C LYS A 71 2.90 23.37 -10.94
N ALA A 72 3.17 23.23 -9.64
CA ALA A 72 2.96 24.28 -8.66
C ALA A 72 4.01 25.40 -8.80
N SER A 73 5.27 25.07 -9.06
CA SER A 73 6.35 26.05 -9.27
C SER A 73 6.24 26.82 -10.58
N SER A 74 5.47 26.32 -11.55
CA SER A 74 5.26 26.98 -12.86
C SER A 74 4.02 27.88 -12.89
N ARG A 75 3.34 28.05 -11.75
CA ARG A 75 2.20 28.95 -11.55
C ARG A 75 2.62 30.16 -10.72
#